data_AF-A0A3C0NWC0-F1
#
_entry.id   AF-A0A3C0NWC0-F1
#
_cell.length_a   1.000
_cell.length_b   1.000
_cell.length_c   1.000
_cell.angle_alpha   90.00
_cell.angle_beta   90.00
_cell.angle_gamma   90.00
#
_symmetry.space_group_name_H-M   'P 1'
#
loop_
_entity.id
_entity.type
_entity.pdbx_description
1 polymer ?
#
loop_
_entity_poly.entity_id
_entity_poly.type
_entity_poly.pdbx_seq_one_letter_code
_entity_poly.pdbx_strand_id
1 'polypeptide(L)'
;MNKKLTLVICIQAIVIVLLLWTLIFYGQDEYETYQKAHEEEIESPLRVAIKDGTSTVQLNANTQKNSGIYTSKLKPASFHNEAKALGTVVTIDPLLEAKTQYVNLQAELRLAESGNSHHVTQYQRLKALNDDDKNVSDISVQDALATINADNAKIMAIKSQLGNLESSLRAQC
;
A
#
# COMPACT_ATOMS: atom_id res chain seq x y z
N MET A 1 65.12 84.24 27.16
CA MET A 1 65.42 82.93 26.55
C MET A 1 66.74 83.04 25.79
N ASN A 2 67.72 82.19 26.12
CA ASN A 2 69.07 82.29 25.53
C ASN A 2 69.02 81.90 24.04
N LYS A 3 69.33 82.85 23.15
CA LYS A 3 69.19 82.71 21.68
C LYS A 3 69.88 81.46 21.09
N LYS A 4 70.88 80.90 21.78
CA LYS A 4 71.58 79.67 21.38
C LYS A 4 70.75 78.40 21.61
N LEU A 5 69.94 78.35 22.67
CA LEU A 5 69.13 77.18 23.01
C LEU A 5 67.96 76.99 22.03
N THR A 6 67.30 78.09 21.65
CA THR A 6 66.20 78.06 20.67
C THR A 6 66.65 77.60 19.28
N LEU A 7 67.88 77.92 18.89
CA LEU A 7 68.44 77.51 17.60
C LEU A 7 68.68 75.99 17.53
N VAL A 8 69.20 75.39 18.60
CA VAL A 8 69.40 73.92 18.68
C VAL A 8 68.07 73.18 18.62
N ILE A 9 67.05 73.67 19.33
CA ILE A 9 65.71 73.05 19.35
C ILE A 9 65.06 73.10 17.95
N CYS A 10 65.18 74.22 17.23
CA CYS A 10 64.66 74.33 15.86
C CYS A 10 65.36 73.37 14.90
N ILE A 11 66.69 73.25 14.97
CA ILE A 11 67.44 72.32 14.12
C ILE A 11 67.02 70.88 14.41
N GLN A 12 66.87 70.51 15.68
CA GLN A 12 66.48 69.15 16.04
C GLN A 12 65.05 68.81 15.60
N ALA A 13 64.12 69.76 15.66
CA ALA A 13 62.77 69.58 15.14
C ALA A 13 62.77 69.31 13.63
N ILE A 14 63.59 70.04 12.85
CA ILE A 14 63.71 69.83 11.40
C ILE A 14 64.28 68.45 11.09
N VAL A 15 65.28 67.98 11.84
CA VAL A 15 65.86 66.64 11.68
C VAL A 15 64.82 65.55 11.96
N ILE A 16 64.01 65.70 13.01
CA ILE A 16 62.96 64.73 13.34
C ILE A 16 61.91 64.66 12.22
N VAL A 17 61.50 65.80 11.67
CA VAL A 17 60.54 65.84 10.56
C VAL A 17 61.10 65.16 9.31
N LEU A 18 62.37 65.39 8.98
CA LEU A 18 63.02 64.71 7.85
C LEU A 18 63.10 63.20 8.04
N LEU A 19 63.46 62.74 9.24
CA LEU A 19 63.52 61.30 9.55
C LEU A 19 62.14 60.64 9.47
N LEU A 20 61.10 61.29 9.97
CA LEU A 20 59.72 60.82 9.83
C LEU A 20 59.31 60.74 8.36
N TRP A 21 59.66 61.74 7.56
CA TRP A 21 59.33 61.78 6.14
C TRP A 21 60.03 60.66 5.36
N THR A 22 61.30 60.37 5.66
CA THR A 22 62.02 59.25 5.05
C THR A 22 61.41 57.89 5.39
N LEU A 23 60.96 57.71 6.64
CA LEU A 23 60.37 56.45 7.09
C LEU A 23 59.00 56.19 6.47
N ILE A 24 58.20 57.23 6.28
CA ILE A 24 56.91 57.13 5.59
C ILE A 24 57.11 56.80 4.10
N PHE A 25 58.06 57.48 3.43
CA PHE A 25 58.28 57.29 2.01
C PHE A 25 58.88 55.92 1.66
N TYR A 26 59.84 55.42 2.44
CA TYR A 26 60.42 54.10 2.23
C TYR A 26 59.58 52.96 2.82
N GLY A 27 58.88 53.19 3.93
CA GLY A 27 58.09 52.16 4.61
C GLY A 27 56.83 51.75 3.85
N GLN A 28 56.29 52.58 2.98
CA GLN A 28 55.08 52.28 2.21
C GLN A 28 55.31 51.18 1.16
N ASP A 29 56.45 51.21 0.45
CA ASP A 29 56.73 50.29 -0.66
C ASP A 29 56.99 48.84 -0.16
N GLU A 30 57.71 48.70 0.96
CA GLU A 30 57.94 47.39 1.59
C GLU A 30 56.65 46.78 2.15
N TYR A 31 55.75 47.60 2.68
CA TYR A 31 54.47 47.14 3.24
C TYR A 31 53.51 46.64 2.15
N GLU A 32 53.43 47.36 1.02
CA GLU A 32 52.60 46.94 -0.12
C GLU A 32 53.11 45.64 -0.76
N THR A 33 54.43 45.46 -0.83
CA THR A 33 55.04 44.25 -1.39
C THR A 33 54.82 43.03 -0.48
N TYR A 34 54.87 43.22 0.85
CA TYR A 34 54.61 42.17 1.82
C TYR A 34 53.14 41.72 1.82
N GLN A 35 52.18 42.65 1.68
CA GLN A 35 50.76 42.32 1.58
C GLN A 35 50.44 41.57 0.27
N LYS A 36 50.96 42.03 -0.87
CA LYS A 36 50.73 41.34 -2.16
C LYS A 36 51.24 39.90 -2.16
N ALA A 37 52.33 39.61 -1.47
CA ALA A 37 52.85 38.24 -1.36
C ALA A 37 52.02 37.33 -0.42
N HIS A 38 51.25 37.91 0.51
CA HIS A 38 50.37 37.15 1.42
C HIS A 38 48.92 37.06 0.93
N GLU A 39 48.52 37.87 -0.05
CA GLU A 39 47.16 37.90 -0.62
C GLU A 39 47.01 37.08 -1.92
N GLU A 40 47.99 36.25 -2.32
CA GLU A 40 47.75 35.27 -3.38
C GLU A 40 46.73 34.22 -2.92
N GLU A 41 45.47 34.47 -3.25
CA GLU A 41 44.34 33.58 -3.06
C GLU A 41 44.60 32.26 -3.80
N ILE A 42 44.71 31.16 -3.06
CA ILE A 42 44.92 29.82 -3.64
C ILE A 42 43.64 29.44 -4.37
N GLU A 43 43.63 29.56 -5.71
CA GLU A 43 42.48 29.14 -6.51
C GLU A 43 42.15 27.66 -6.24
N SER A 44 40.95 27.45 -5.68
CA SER A 44 40.43 26.12 -5.42
C SER A 44 39.89 25.51 -6.72
N PRO A 45 40.33 24.32 -7.13
CA PRO A 45 39.88 23.72 -8.37
C PRO A 45 38.37 23.44 -8.32
N LEU A 46 37.64 23.80 -9.37
CA LEU A 46 36.23 23.43 -9.55
C LEU A 46 36.12 21.91 -9.80
N ARG A 47 35.49 21.18 -8.88
CA ARG A 47 35.41 19.70 -8.92
C ARG A 47 34.05 19.16 -9.35
N VAL A 48 33.10 20.03 -9.69
CA VAL A 48 31.74 19.65 -10.07
C VAL A 48 31.63 19.66 -11.59
N ALA A 49 31.13 18.58 -12.16
CA ALA A 49 30.90 18.42 -13.59
C ALA A 49 29.54 17.75 -13.84
N ILE A 50 28.83 18.21 -14.86
CA ILE A 50 27.60 17.55 -15.30
C ILE A 50 27.98 16.40 -16.23
N LYS A 51 27.62 15.18 -15.85
CA LYS A 51 27.81 13.98 -16.66
C LYS A 51 26.47 13.27 -16.77
N ASP A 52 26.04 12.97 -17.99
CA ASP A 52 24.79 12.24 -18.27
C ASP A 52 23.56 12.87 -17.59
N GLY A 53 23.46 14.21 -17.60
CA GLY A 53 22.36 14.97 -16.99
C GLY A 53 22.37 15.02 -15.46
N THR A 54 23.38 14.41 -14.81
CA THR A 54 23.53 14.37 -13.35
C THR A 54 24.74 15.19 -12.91
N SER A 55 24.58 15.99 -11.86
CA SER A 55 25.73 16.69 -11.24
C SER A 55 26.63 15.67 -10.55
N THR A 56 27.90 15.59 -10.97
CA THR A 56 28.89 14.65 -10.46
C THR A 56 30.10 15.39 -9.89
N VAL A 57 30.69 14.85 -8.84
CA VAL A 57 31.95 15.36 -8.27
C VAL A 57 33.10 14.50 -8.77
N GLN A 58 34.06 15.12 -9.45
CA GLN A 58 35.24 14.45 -9.97
C GLN A 58 36.43 14.67 -9.04
N LEU A 59 36.95 13.57 -8.48
CA LEU A 59 38.12 13.58 -7.60
C LEU A 59 39.22 12.73 -8.23
N ASN A 60 40.45 13.25 -8.28
CA ASN A 60 41.60 12.46 -8.69
C ASN A 60 41.96 11.42 -7.60
N ALA A 61 42.71 10.38 -7.98
CA ALA A 61 43.04 9.27 -7.09
C ALA A 61 43.82 9.72 -5.82
N ASN A 62 44.71 10.70 -5.96
CA ASN A 62 45.49 11.23 -4.84
C ASN A 62 44.60 11.93 -3.81
N THR A 63 43.62 12.71 -4.27
CA THR A 63 42.62 13.35 -3.41
C THR A 63 41.77 12.30 -2.72
N GLN A 64 41.29 11.29 -3.44
CA GLN A 64 40.49 10.22 -2.84
C GLN A 64 41.28 9.52 -1.72
N LYS A 65 42.56 9.20 -1.94
CA LYS A 65 43.42 8.56 -0.93
C LYS A 65 43.71 9.46 0.26
N ASN A 66 44.08 10.72 0.02
CA ASN A 66 44.40 11.68 1.09
C ASN A 66 43.17 12.07 1.92
N SER A 67 41.98 11.99 1.32
CA SER A 67 40.69 12.22 1.99
C SER A 67 40.04 10.95 2.53
N GLY A 68 40.70 9.79 2.43
CA GLY A 68 40.19 8.52 2.97
C GLY A 68 38.91 8.01 2.30
N ILE A 69 38.68 8.35 1.04
CA ILE A 69 37.52 7.91 0.27
C ILE A 69 37.81 6.53 -0.31
N TYR A 70 37.01 5.55 0.10
CA TYR A 70 37.08 4.16 -0.38
C TYR A 70 35.75 3.72 -0.97
N THR A 71 35.81 2.92 -2.02
CA THR A 71 34.62 2.32 -2.65
C THR A 71 34.71 0.80 -2.57
N SER A 72 33.58 0.15 -2.38
CA SER A 72 33.46 -1.31 -2.50
C SER A 72 32.36 -1.67 -3.50
N LYS A 73 32.50 -2.82 -4.15
CA LYS A 73 31.43 -3.32 -5.02
C LYS A 73 30.24 -3.75 -4.15
N LEU A 74 29.04 -3.34 -4.56
CA LEU A 74 27.81 -3.79 -3.93
C LEU A 74 27.73 -5.32 -4.04
N LYS A 75 27.62 -6.00 -2.90
CA LYS A 75 27.41 -7.45 -2.87
C LYS A 75 25.91 -7.73 -2.90
N PRO A 76 25.43 -8.70 -3.69
CA PRO A 76 24.04 -9.11 -3.65
C PRO A 76 23.70 -9.66 -2.26
N ALA A 77 22.56 -9.25 -1.73
CA ALA A 77 22.01 -9.74 -0.46
C ALA A 77 20.64 -10.36 -0.72
N SER A 78 20.41 -11.54 -0.15
CA SER A 78 19.09 -12.19 -0.17
C SER A 78 18.29 -11.67 1.01
N PHE A 79 17.26 -10.88 0.72
CA PHE A 79 16.30 -10.42 1.71
C PHE A 79 14.96 -11.10 1.47
N HIS A 80 14.47 -11.82 2.48
CA HIS A 80 13.11 -12.37 2.47
C HIS A 80 12.22 -11.42 3.25
N ASN A 81 11.24 -10.86 2.56
CA ASN A 81 10.28 -9.95 3.17
C ASN A 81 9.27 -10.78 3.97
N GLU A 82 9.27 -10.65 5.30
CA GLU A 82 8.26 -11.25 6.16
C GLU A 82 7.07 -10.29 6.30
N ALA A 83 5.95 -10.62 5.66
CA ALA A 83 4.70 -9.89 5.84
C ALA A 83 3.91 -10.50 7.01
N LYS A 84 3.67 -9.71 8.05
CA LYS A 84 2.74 -10.11 9.12
C LYS A 84 1.31 -9.91 8.64
N ALA A 85 0.59 -11.00 8.44
CA ALA A 85 -0.85 -10.97 8.16
C ALA A 85 -1.63 -11.31 9.44
N LEU A 86 -2.71 -10.58 9.67
CA LEU A 86 -3.73 -10.95 10.65
C LEU A 86 -4.86 -11.65 9.90
N GLY A 87 -5.36 -12.74 10.47
CA GLY A 87 -6.45 -13.53 9.89
C GLY A 87 -7.47 -13.90 10.96
N THR A 88 -8.70 -14.10 10.52
CA THR A 88 -9.80 -14.62 11.35
C THR A 88 -10.16 -16.01 10.88
N VAL A 89 -10.34 -16.94 11.82
CA VAL A 89 -10.80 -18.30 11.50
C VAL A 89 -12.31 -18.24 11.27
N VAL A 90 -12.75 -18.67 10.08
CA VAL A 90 -14.17 -18.86 9.76
C VAL A 90 -14.57 -20.27 10.18
N THR A 91 -15.67 -20.39 10.93
CA THR A 91 -16.18 -21.69 11.39
C THR A 91 -16.91 -22.42 10.25
N ILE A 92 -16.83 -23.75 10.25
CA ILE A 92 -17.51 -24.60 9.25
C ILE A 92 -18.94 -24.98 9.67
N ASP A 93 -19.32 -24.70 10.92
CA ASP A 93 -20.62 -25.09 11.49
C ASP A 93 -21.83 -24.65 10.64
N PRO A 94 -21.89 -23.41 10.10
CA PRO A 94 -23.00 -22.99 9.25
C PRO A 94 -23.14 -23.85 7.98
N LEU A 95 -22.02 -24.31 7.41
CA LEU A 95 -22.03 -25.17 6.23
C LEU A 95 -22.50 -26.59 6.58
N LEU A 96 -22.14 -27.09 7.77
CA LEU A 96 -22.59 -28.40 8.24
C LEU A 96 -24.09 -28.40 8.55
N GLU A 97 -24.59 -27.33 9.17
CA GLU A 97 -26.03 -27.15 9.43
C GLU A 97 -26.81 -27.04 8.13
N ALA A 98 -26.36 -26.21 7.18
CA ALA A 98 -27.00 -26.08 5.88
C ALA A 98 -27.01 -27.39 5.08
N LYS A 99 -25.92 -28.18 5.14
CA LYS A 99 -25.90 -29.53 4.53
C LYS A 99 -26.94 -30.44 5.14
N THR A 100 -27.09 -30.42 6.47
CA THR A 100 -28.08 -31.24 7.19
C THR A 100 -29.49 -30.83 6.78
N GLN A 101 -29.79 -29.54 6.75
CA GLN A 101 -31.08 -29.01 6.31
C GLN A 101 -31.37 -29.38 4.85
N TYR A 102 -30.39 -29.26 3.96
CA TYR A 102 -30.53 -29.62 2.55
C TYR A 102 -30.91 -31.10 2.37
N VAL A 103 -30.21 -32.01 3.06
CA VAL A 103 -30.51 -33.45 2.99
C VAL A 103 -31.91 -33.76 3.51
N ASN A 104 -32.32 -33.12 4.62
CA ASN A 104 -33.66 -33.29 5.18
C ASN A 104 -34.75 -32.80 4.22
N LEU A 105 -34.60 -31.59 3.66
CA LEU A 105 -35.54 -31.05 2.67
C LEU A 105 -35.61 -31.91 1.41
N GLN A 106 -34.49 -32.47 0.95
CA GLN A 106 -34.51 -33.39 -0.20
C GLN A 106 -35.24 -34.70 0.11
N ALA A 107 -35.05 -35.25 1.31
CA ALA A 107 -35.80 -36.43 1.74
C ALA A 107 -37.30 -36.14 1.84
N GLU A 108 -37.67 -35.00 2.40
CA GLU A 108 -39.07 -34.57 2.49
C GLU A 108 -39.69 -34.35 1.11
N LEU A 109 -38.95 -33.74 0.17
CA LEU A 109 -39.38 -33.57 -1.21
C LEU A 109 -39.70 -34.91 -1.88
N ARG A 110 -38.80 -35.89 -1.76
CA ARG A 110 -39.00 -37.23 -2.34
C ARG A 110 -40.21 -37.94 -1.73
N LEU A 111 -40.42 -37.78 -0.42
CA LEU A 111 -41.60 -38.34 0.25
C LEU A 111 -42.89 -37.69 -0.27
N ALA A 112 -42.90 -36.36 -0.41
CA ALA A 112 -44.05 -35.62 -0.95
C ALA A 112 -44.33 -35.97 -2.41
N GLU A 113 -43.30 -36.09 -3.26
CA GLU A 113 -43.45 -36.49 -4.67
C GLU A 113 -43.98 -37.93 -4.79
N SER A 114 -43.51 -38.85 -3.95
CA SER A 114 -44.02 -40.23 -3.89
C SER A 114 -45.50 -40.26 -3.46
N GLY A 115 -45.86 -39.51 -2.41
CA GLY A 115 -47.24 -39.39 -1.94
C GLY A 115 -48.17 -38.80 -3.01
N ASN A 116 -47.74 -37.74 -3.68
CA ASN A 116 -48.49 -37.13 -4.78
C ASN A 116 -48.70 -38.12 -5.94
N SER A 117 -47.67 -38.88 -6.33
CA SER A 117 -47.79 -39.93 -7.36
C SER A 117 -48.86 -40.98 -7.01
N HIS A 118 -48.90 -41.39 -5.73
CA HIS A 118 -49.96 -42.26 -5.24
C HIS A 118 -51.34 -41.61 -5.37
N HIS A 119 -51.52 -40.38 -4.89
CA HIS A 119 -52.81 -39.68 -4.95
C HIS A 119 -53.27 -39.38 -6.39
N VAL A 120 -52.35 -39.10 -7.31
CA VAL A 120 -52.63 -38.97 -8.75
C VAL A 120 -53.21 -40.26 -9.31
N THR A 121 -52.62 -41.41 -8.99
CA THR A 121 -53.13 -42.72 -9.43
C THR A 121 -54.51 -43.00 -8.84
N GLN A 122 -54.73 -42.66 -7.57
CA GLN A 122 -56.02 -42.82 -6.91
C GLN A 122 -57.11 -41.96 -7.53
N TYR A 123 -56.81 -40.68 -7.79
CA TYR A 123 -57.72 -39.78 -8.49
C TYR A 123 -58.10 -40.30 -9.87
N GLN A 124 -57.12 -40.78 -10.65
CA GLN A 124 -57.39 -41.36 -11.98
C GLN A 124 -58.32 -42.57 -11.88
N ARG A 125 -58.10 -43.45 -10.90
CA ARG A 125 -58.98 -44.61 -10.66
C ARG A 125 -60.39 -44.18 -10.26
N LEU A 126 -60.53 -43.23 -9.34
CA LEU A 126 -61.83 -42.72 -8.90
C LEU A 126 -62.56 -41.99 -10.02
N LYS A 127 -61.84 -41.23 -10.84
CA LYS A 127 -62.40 -40.56 -12.01
C LYS A 127 -62.94 -41.58 -13.02
N ALA A 128 -62.16 -42.61 -13.35
CA ALA A 128 -62.60 -43.67 -14.26
C ALA A 128 -63.85 -44.40 -13.74
N LEU A 129 -63.91 -44.69 -12.42
CA LEU A 129 -65.10 -45.27 -11.79
C LEU A 129 -66.29 -44.32 -11.75
N ASN A 130 -66.08 -43.01 -11.63
CA ASN A 130 -67.16 -42.03 -11.65
C ASN A 130 -67.74 -41.86 -13.07
N ASP A 131 -66.86 -41.88 -14.07
CA ASP A 131 -67.23 -41.78 -15.48
C ASP A 131 -67.96 -43.06 -15.95
N ASP A 132 -67.67 -44.20 -15.34
CA ASP A 132 -68.38 -45.48 -15.53
C ASP A 132 -69.60 -45.57 -14.61
N ASP A 133 -70.75 -45.08 -15.11
CA ASP A 133 -72.07 -45.16 -14.47
C ASP A 133 -72.13 -44.66 -13.01
N LYS A 134 -71.28 -43.68 -12.66
CA LYS A 134 -71.24 -43.09 -11.31
C LYS A 134 -71.04 -44.13 -10.21
N ASN A 135 -70.21 -45.15 -10.47
CA ASN A 135 -69.84 -46.16 -9.48
C ASN A 135 -69.17 -45.57 -8.22
N VAL A 136 -68.66 -44.34 -8.30
CA VAL A 136 -68.28 -43.52 -7.14
C VAL A 136 -68.87 -42.12 -7.23
N SER A 137 -69.06 -41.45 -6.10
CA SER A 137 -69.67 -40.11 -6.05
C SER A 137 -68.76 -39.00 -6.59
N ASP A 138 -69.36 -37.93 -7.12
CA ASP A 138 -68.62 -36.76 -7.61
C ASP A 138 -67.76 -36.10 -6.52
N ILE A 139 -68.25 -36.09 -5.27
CA ILE A 139 -67.52 -35.54 -4.14
C ILE A 139 -66.23 -36.33 -3.85
N SER A 140 -66.26 -37.66 -4.01
CA SER A 140 -65.05 -38.48 -3.84
C SER A 140 -63.96 -38.15 -4.86
N VAL A 141 -64.34 -37.82 -6.09
CA VAL A 141 -63.40 -37.38 -7.14
C VAL A 141 -62.86 -35.98 -6.83
N GLN A 142 -63.72 -35.07 -6.34
CA GLN A 142 -63.32 -33.72 -5.93
C GLN A 142 -62.37 -33.72 -4.74
N ASP A 143 -62.63 -34.55 -3.73
CA ASP A 143 -61.76 -34.71 -2.56
C ASP A 143 -60.37 -35.21 -2.97
N ALA A 144 -60.31 -36.22 -3.86
CA ALA A 144 -59.05 -36.72 -4.39
C ALA A 144 -58.27 -35.66 -5.19
N LEU A 145 -58.97 -34.82 -5.97
CA LEU A 145 -58.35 -33.68 -6.65
C LEU A 145 -57.83 -32.63 -5.67
N ALA A 146 -58.58 -32.34 -4.60
CA ALA A 146 -58.16 -31.43 -3.56
C ALA A 146 -56.89 -31.93 -2.84
N THR A 147 -56.78 -33.24 -2.59
CA THR A 147 -55.56 -33.86 -2.05
C THR A 147 -54.35 -33.65 -2.98
N ILE A 148 -54.49 -33.87 -4.29
CA ILE A 148 -53.41 -33.63 -5.26
C ILE A 148 -52.99 -32.15 -5.26
N ASN A 149 -53.95 -31.23 -5.19
CA ASN A 149 -53.64 -29.80 -5.15
C ASN A 149 -52.87 -29.42 -3.87
N ALA A 150 -53.25 -29.99 -2.72
CA ALA A 150 -52.54 -29.80 -1.46
C ALA A 150 -51.11 -30.36 -1.52
N ASP A 151 -50.92 -31.55 -2.09
CA ASP A 151 -49.60 -32.15 -2.28
C ASP A 151 -48.71 -31.32 -3.20
N ASN A 152 -49.25 -30.83 -4.33
CA ASN A 152 -48.52 -29.95 -5.24
C ASN A 152 -48.09 -28.65 -4.54
N ALA A 153 -48.96 -28.05 -3.72
CA ALA A 153 -48.62 -26.88 -2.93
C ALA A 153 -47.49 -27.18 -1.94
N LYS A 154 -47.52 -28.34 -1.28
CA LYS A 154 -46.44 -28.79 -0.39
C LYS A 154 -45.12 -28.99 -1.13
N ILE A 155 -45.14 -29.63 -2.30
CA ILE A 155 -43.96 -29.81 -3.16
C ILE A 155 -43.36 -28.46 -3.56
N MET A 156 -44.19 -27.49 -3.96
CA MET A 156 -43.73 -26.15 -4.31
C MET A 156 -43.10 -25.43 -3.11
N ALA A 157 -43.70 -25.54 -1.91
CA ALA A 157 -43.16 -24.96 -0.70
C ALA A 157 -41.76 -25.52 -0.38
N ILE A 158 -41.58 -26.84 -0.44
CA ILE A 158 -40.28 -27.49 -0.20
C ILE A 158 -39.24 -27.07 -1.26
N LYS A 159 -39.64 -26.99 -2.54
CA LYS A 159 -38.75 -26.50 -3.62
C LYS A 159 -38.32 -25.05 -3.39
N SER A 160 -39.23 -24.19 -2.91
CA SER A 160 -38.90 -22.82 -2.55
C SER A 160 -37.93 -22.75 -1.36
N GLN A 161 -38.10 -23.60 -0.35
CA GLN A 161 -37.18 -23.67 0.79
C GLN A 161 -35.77 -24.10 0.37
N LEU A 162 -35.66 -25.09 -0.52
CA LEU A 162 -34.37 -25.50 -1.12
C LEU A 162 -33.71 -24.35 -1.88
N GLY A 163 -34.46 -23.64 -2.73
CA GLY A 163 -33.93 -22.49 -3.48
C GLY A 163 -33.48 -21.34 -2.58
N ASN A 164 -34.20 -21.09 -1.48
CA ASN A 164 -33.82 -20.08 -0.49
C ASN A 164 -32.54 -20.48 0.25
N LEU A 165 -32.40 -21.75 0.64
CA LEU A 165 -31.19 -22.28 1.29
C LEU A 165 -29.96 -22.18 0.38
N GLU A 166 -30.11 -22.53 -0.91
CA GLU A 166 -29.03 -22.37 -1.89
C GLU A 166 -28.64 -20.90 -2.09
N SER A 167 -29.63 -20.01 -2.15
CA SER A 167 -29.40 -18.57 -2.32
C SER A 167 -28.72 -17.97 -1.08
N SER A 168 -29.11 -18.37 0.13
CA SER A 168 -28.48 -17.90 1.36
C SER A 168 -27.04 -18.38 1.50
N LEU A 169 -26.75 -19.61 1.06
CA LEU A 169 -25.38 -20.14 1.04
C LEU A 169 -24.49 -19.35 0.08
N ARG A 170 -24.97 -19.02 -1.12
CA ARG A 170 -24.22 -18.21 -2.09
C ARG A 170 -23.97 -16.78 -1.61
N ALA A 171 -24.84 -16.22 -0.78
CA ALA A 171 -24.65 -14.87 -0.23
C ALA A 171 -23.61 -14.83 0.91
N GLN A 172 -23.25 -15.98 1.50
CA GLN A 172 -22.29 -16.08 2.60
C GLN A 172 -20.86 -16.41 2.13
N CYS A 173 -20.68 -16.82 0.87
CA CYS A 173 -19.38 -17.09 0.24
C CYS A 173 -18.97 -15.94 -0.68
#